data_AF-A0A965D7M4-F1
#
_entry.id   AF-A0A965D7M4-F1
#
_cell.length_a   1.000
_cell.length_b   1.000
_cell.length_c   1.000
_cell.angle_alpha   90.00
_cell.angle_beta   90.00
_cell.angle_gamma   90.00
#
_symmetry.space_group_name_H-M   'P 1'
#
loop_
_entity.id
_entity.type
_entity.pdbx_description
1 polymer ?
#
loop_
_entity_poly.entity_id
_entity_poly.type
_entity_poly.pdbx_seq_one_letter_code
_entity_poly.pdbx_strand_id
1 'polypeptide(L)'
;MVWLRQHPIIRAVLGTIAALFVTLILVGGALLVVMKGRDLQVPRPVQERLIQQLNASISGVTLSFDDVTIGLSENWQPTLNLQRVALSQGDKPSFLQLNTVQAQVSLDLGGQVTLKFGDLAQPTNTSLDLYAVLAAIDQAAADQSLSQFRQFELVGLTVQYDDLISQQSYIVDGARLRVAQQDETLVIRADMALLNGGAGVSTLEVNYKSPIGNRAAEFGILLTDMPAQSLADQSKILAWLGPLDATISGALRGGLTETGVLMPINGTLQISQGQLRPNDNVRAIPFDDARTYFTFDPVNNEIEFSEISVNSRDVTLSSTGYSVLENGADGKIQFTGQLQVTKLEANPFALLPSPIVTNQARVDFRLGLDPFTVDLSQIYIEDQISKSHVIASADLRADTTGWNIGLSANIPSVDLETILRFWPETFKEAPRTWVSTNLHKGQLRDVTFSMRAQNQQKPEASVSYWFEETDFHFMPDMPVVSGA
;
A
#
# COMPACT_ATOMS: atom_id res chain seq x y z
N MET A 1 0.34 -20.45 34.13
CA MET A 1 1.42 -19.66 33.47
C MET A 1 2.75 -20.38 33.28
N VAL A 2 3.14 -21.41 34.04
CA VAL A 2 4.41 -22.17 33.83
C VAL A 2 4.20 -23.53 33.13
N TRP A 3 2.98 -24.07 33.16
CA TRP A 3 2.67 -25.46 32.78
C TRP A 3 2.73 -25.75 31.26
N LEU A 4 2.18 -24.87 30.41
CA LEU A 4 2.21 -25.04 28.93
C LEU A 4 3.60 -24.85 28.30
N ARG A 5 4.55 -24.20 29.01
CA ARG A 5 5.96 -24.10 28.56
C ARG A 5 6.71 -25.44 28.69
N GLN A 6 6.21 -26.37 29.50
CA GLN A 6 6.86 -27.67 29.79
C GLN A 6 6.31 -28.85 28.98
N HIS A 7 5.22 -28.67 28.21
CA HIS A 7 4.55 -29.74 27.46
C HIS A 7 4.42 -29.41 25.94
N PRO A 8 5.48 -29.60 25.14
CA PRO A 8 5.51 -29.24 23.71
C PRO A 8 4.47 -30.01 22.87
N ILE A 9 4.10 -31.21 23.30
CA ILE A 9 3.13 -32.07 22.62
C ILE A 9 1.72 -31.46 22.66
N ILE A 10 1.32 -30.85 23.78
CA ILE A 10 0.02 -30.20 23.93
C ILE A 10 -0.09 -28.96 23.01
N ARG A 11 1.01 -28.23 22.80
CA ARG A 11 1.06 -27.09 21.88
C ARG A 11 0.93 -27.53 20.41
N ALA A 12 1.59 -28.62 20.03
CA ALA A 12 1.46 -29.19 18.69
C ALA A 12 0.03 -29.64 18.40
N VAL A 13 -0.60 -30.35 19.36
CA VAL A 13 -2.01 -30.79 19.25
C VAL A 13 -2.95 -29.59 19.04
N LEU A 14 -2.81 -28.54 19.84
CA LEU A 14 -3.66 -27.34 19.74
C LEU A 14 -3.44 -26.56 18.44
N GLY A 15 -2.20 -26.51 17.93
CA GLY A 15 -1.88 -25.89 16.64
C GLY A 15 -2.52 -26.61 15.45
N THR A 16 -2.52 -27.94 15.46
CA THR A 16 -3.15 -28.75 14.40
C THR A 16 -4.67 -28.64 14.41
N ILE A 17 -5.31 -28.63 15.60
CA ILE A 17 -6.76 -28.40 15.75
C ILE A 17 -7.17 -27.08 15.10
N ALA A 18 -6.37 -26.04 15.30
CA ALA A 18 -6.64 -24.74 14.76
C ALA A 18 -6.46 -24.65 13.24
N ALA A 19 -5.39 -25.24 12.69
CA ALA A 19 -5.16 -25.22 11.24
C ALA A 19 -6.31 -25.92 10.48
N LEU A 20 -6.77 -27.06 11.00
CA LEU A 20 -7.92 -27.77 10.43
C LEU A 20 -9.23 -27.00 10.59
N PHE A 21 -9.41 -26.30 11.71
CA PHE A 21 -10.59 -25.47 11.93
C PHE A 21 -10.66 -24.28 10.97
N VAL A 22 -9.53 -23.61 10.68
CA VAL A 22 -9.44 -22.55 9.66
C VAL A 22 -9.79 -23.09 8.29
N THR A 23 -9.23 -24.25 7.91
CA THR A 23 -9.58 -24.92 6.64
C THR A 23 -11.07 -25.25 6.57
N LEU A 24 -11.67 -25.68 7.68
CA LEU A 24 -13.09 -26.04 7.74
C LEU A 24 -14.01 -24.81 7.73
N ILE A 25 -13.57 -23.67 8.28
CA ILE A 25 -14.23 -22.36 8.14
C ILE A 25 -14.21 -21.89 6.68
N LEU A 26 -13.11 -22.10 5.98
CA LEU A 26 -12.95 -21.68 4.58
C LEU A 26 -13.75 -22.55 3.61
N VAL A 27 -13.73 -23.88 3.82
CA VAL A 27 -14.54 -24.83 3.05
C VAL A 27 -16.02 -24.75 3.42
N GLY A 28 -16.33 -24.41 4.66
CA GLY A 28 -17.68 -24.33 5.23
C GLY A 28 -18.25 -22.92 5.36
N GLY A 29 -17.63 -21.89 4.77
CA GLY A 29 -17.96 -20.48 5.01
C GLY A 29 -19.42 -20.09 4.79
N ALA A 30 -20.16 -20.87 3.98
CA ALA A 30 -21.62 -20.75 3.84
C ALA A 30 -22.40 -21.02 5.12
N LEU A 31 -21.94 -21.97 5.93
CA LEU A 31 -22.68 -22.40 7.10
C LEU A 31 -22.61 -21.33 8.19
N LEU A 32 -21.43 -20.72 8.38
CA LEU A 32 -21.14 -19.78 9.47
C LEU A 32 -22.02 -18.53 9.41
N VAL A 33 -22.26 -17.94 8.24
CA VAL A 33 -23.02 -16.68 8.14
C VAL A 33 -24.48 -16.82 8.58
N VAL A 34 -25.06 -18.02 8.53
CA VAL A 34 -26.43 -18.31 8.98
C VAL A 34 -26.51 -18.51 10.51
N MET A 35 -25.38 -18.51 11.22
CA MET A 35 -25.25 -19.05 12.59
C MET A 35 -25.09 -18.01 13.70
N LYS A 36 -25.41 -16.72 13.47
CA LYS A 36 -25.31 -15.70 14.53
C LYS A 36 -26.14 -16.13 15.77
N GLY A 37 -25.46 -16.50 16.85
CA GLY A 37 -26.05 -16.94 18.11
C GLY A 37 -26.52 -18.40 18.18
N ARG A 38 -26.10 -19.29 17.26
CA ARG A 38 -26.42 -20.74 17.32
C ARG A 38 -25.17 -21.59 17.09
N ASP A 39 -24.89 -22.49 18.02
CA ASP A 39 -23.89 -23.54 17.85
C ASP A 39 -24.50 -24.69 17.02
N LEU A 40 -23.85 -25.08 15.93
CA LEU A 40 -24.23 -26.26 15.15
C LEU A 40 -23.34 -27.44 15.50
N GLN A 41 -23.97 -28.59 15.76
CA GLN A 41 -23.27 -29.84 15.96
C GLN A 41 -22.72 -30.35 14.62
N VAL A 42 -21.43 -30.62 14.58
CA VAL A 42 -20.77 -31.19 13.39
C VAL A 42 -21.28 -32.62 13.20
N PRO A 43 -21.71 -33.03 11.98
CA PRO A 43 -22.16 -34.40 11.74
C PRO A 43 -21.08 -35.44 12.07
N ARG A 44 -21.48 -36.59 12.66
CA ARG A 44 -20.52 -37.64 13.07
C ARG A 44 -19.51 -38.07 12.01
N PRO A 45 -19.88 -38.26 10.72
CA PRO A 45 -18.90 -38.65 9.70
C PRO A 45 -17.78 -37.61 9.49
N VAL A 46 -18.09 -36.33 9.73
CA VAL A 46 -17.11 -35.23 9.65
C VAL A 46 -16.25 -35.20 10.91
N GLN A 47 -16.85 -35.43 12.09
CA GLN A 47 -16.09 -35.55 13.35
C GLN A 47 -15.06 -36.68 13.28
N GLU A 48 -15.44 -37.86 12.80
CA GLU A 48 -14.55 -39.02 12.68
C GLU A 48 -13.35 -38.74 11.76
N ARG A 49 -13.58 -38.06 10.63
CA ARG A 49 -12.51 -37.61 9.73
C ARG A 49 -11.60 -36.57 10.39
N LEU A 50 -12.17 -35.63 11.14
CA LEU A 50 -11.42 -34.62 11.89
C LEU A 50 -10.48 -35.31 12.90
N ILE A 51 -10.99 -36.28 13.66
CA ILE A 51 -10.20 -37.08 14.61
C ILE A 51 -9.06 -37.80 13.89
N GLN A 52 -9.33 -38.43 12.75
CA GLN A 52 -8.32 -39.15 11.98
C GLN A 52 -7.20 -38.22 11.49
N GLN A 53 -7.54 -37.06 10.92
CA GLN A 53 -6.55 -36.09 10.44
C GLN A 53 -5.73 -35.47 11.58
N LEU A 54 -6.37 -35.19 12.71
CA LEU A 54 -5.68 -34.67 13.89
C LEU A 54 -4.68 -35.69 14.44
N ASN A 55 -5.09 -36.94 14.57
CA ASN A 55 -4.22 -38.02 15.05
C ASN A 55 -3.10 -38.36 14.06
N ALA A 56 -3.32 -38.21 12.75
CA ALA A 56 -2.28 -38.38 11.74
C ALA A 56 -1.18 -37.30 11.82
N SER A 57 -1.53 -36.12 12.32
CA SER A 57 -0.63 -34.97 12.41
C SER A 57 0.14 -34.90 13.74
N ILE A 58 -0.23 -35.73 14.73
CA ILE A 58 0.33 -35.71 16.08
C ILE A 58 1.06 -37.03 16.33
N SER A 59 2.40 -37.01 16.27
CA SER A 59 3.22 -38.19 16.52
C SER A 59 3.28 -38.55 18.01
N GLY A 60 2.82 -39.76 18.36
CA GLY A 60 3.01 -40.33 19.70
C GLY A 60 1.95 -39.96 20.75
N VAL A 61 0.84 -39.33 20.35
CA VAL A 61 -0.33 -39.05 21.19
C VAL A 61 -1.61 -39.21 20.39
N THR A 62 -2.62 -39.83 21.00
CA THR A 62 -3.97 -39.99 20.43
C THR A 62 -4.91 -38.99 21.10
N LEU A 63 -5.49 -38.11 20.30
CA LEU A 63 -6.57 -37.18 20.63
C LEU A 63 -7.93 -37.86 20.38
N SER A 64 -8.82 -37.78 21.36
CA SER A 64 -10.23 -38.09 21.20
C SER A 64 -11.10 -36.96 21.76
N PHE A 65 -12.30 -36.81 21.23
CA PHE A 65 -13.34 -35.92 21.75
C PHE A 65 -14.70 -36.51 21.41
N ASP A 66 -15.71 -36.18 22.20
CA ASP A 66 -17.02 -36.83 22.05
C ASP A 66 -17.96 -36.04 21.16
N ASP A 67 -17.82 -34.71 21.13
CA ASP A 67 -18.66 -33.81 20.32
C ASP A 67 -17.88 -32.58 19.86
N VAL A 68 -18.29 -32.07 18.69
CA VAL A 68 -17.78 -30.82 18.11
C VAL A 68 -18.95 -29.92 17.74
N THR A 69 -18.93 -28.68 18.21
CA THR A 69 -19.81 -27.63 17.70
C THR A 69 -19.00 -26.49 17.10
N ILE A 70 -19.59 -25.88 16.07
CA ILE A 70 -19.06 -24.70 15.41
C ILE A 70 -20.08 -23.58 15.60
N GLY A 71 -19.61 -22.36 15.83
CA GLY A 71 -20.46 -21.20 16.07
C GLY A 71 -19.81 -19.89 15.63
N LEU A 72 -20.51 -18.80 15.89
CA LEU A 72 -20.00 -17.42 15.80
C LEU A 72 -20.18 -16.74 17.16
N SER A 73 -19.13 -16.07 17.63
CA SER A 73 -19.21 -15.21 18.80
C SER A 73 -20.04 -13.95 18.51
N GLU A 74 -20.38 -13.18 19.55
CA GLU A 74 -21.08 -11.90 19.40
C GLU A 74 -20.33 -10.90 18.50
N ASN A 75 -19.00 -11.03 18.44
CA ASN A 75 -18.09 -10.22 17.62
C ASN A 75 -17.75 -10.91 16.28
N TRP A 76 -18.60 -11.82 15.80
CA TRP A 76 -18.45 -12.52 14.51
C TRP A 76 -17.16 -13.34 14.35
N GLN A 77 -16.55 -13.76 15.46
CA GLN A 77 -15.38 -14.64 15.40
C GLN A 77 -15.83 -16.10 15.33
N PRO A 78 -15.31 -16.89 14.37
CA PRO A 78 -15.58 -18.32 14.34
C PRO A 78 -15.14 -19.00 15.63
N THR A 79 -16.04 -19.77 16.23
CA THR A 79 -15.78 -20.53 17.46
C THR A 79 -15.85 -22.02 17.18
N LEU A 80 -14.89 -22.77 17.73
CA LEU A 80 -14.91 -24.23 17.79
C LEU A 80 -15.02 -24.65 19.24
N ASN A 81 -16.01 -25.45 19.58
CA ASN A 81 -16.13 -26.06 20.90
C ASN A 81 -15.99 -27.58 20.78
N LEU A 82 -14.98 -28.14 21.42
CA LEU A 82 -14.78 -29.58 21.58
C LEU A 82 -15.19 -30.00 22.98
N GLN A 83 -15.98 -31.06 23.13
CA GLN A 83 -16.38 -31.58 24.43
C GLN A 83 -15.69 -32.89 24.76
N ARG A 84 -15.36 -33.09 26.05
CA ARG A 84 -14.77 -34.32 26.60
C ARG A 84 -13.50 -34.72 25.84
N VAL A 85 -12.58 -33.77 25.71
CA VAL A 85 -11.31 -33.96 25.02
C VAL A 85 -10.38 -34.79 25.91
N ALA A 86 -9.85 -35.88 25.37
CA ALA A 86 -8.85 -36.69 26.05
C ALA A 86 -7.60 -36.86 25.18
N LEU A 87 -6.43 -36.80 25.81
CA LEU A 87 -5.15 -37.16 25.21
C LEU A 87 -4.62 -38.42 25.88
N SER A 88 -4.32 -39.44 25.07
CA SER A 88 -3.70 -40.68 25.51
C SER A 88 -2.41 -40.95 24.74
N GLN A 89 -1.59 -41.88 25.25
CA GLN A 89 -0.35 -42.28 24.60
C GLN A 89 -0.31 -43.81 24.54
N GLY A 90 -0.65 -44.37 23.37
CA GLY A 90 -0.87 -45.81 23.21
C GLY A 90 -2.02 -46.31 24.09
N ASP A 91 -1.89 -47.50 24.65
CA ASP A 91 -2.88 -48.11 25.57
C ASP A 91 -2.83 -47.55 27.01
N LYS A 92 -2.07 -46.47 27.25
CA LYS A 92 -2.03 -45.84 28.58
C LYS A 92 -3.30 -45.02 28.84
N PRO A 93 -3.76 -44.94 30.10
CA PRO A 93 -4.86 -44.04 30.45
C PRO A 93 -4.54 -42.60 30.02
N SER A 94 -5.58 -41.88 29.63
CA SER A 94 -5.46 -40.50 29.15
C SER A 94 -4.75 -39.64 30.19
N PHE A 95 -3.62 -39.03 29.80
CA PHE A 95 -2.82 -38.19 30.68
C PHE A 95 -3.36 -36.76 30.76
N LEU A 96 -4.30 -36.40 29.88
CA LEU A 96 -5.04 -35.14 29.93
C LEU A 96 -6.50 -35.41 29.57
N GLN A 97 -7.42 -34.92 30.41
CA GLN A 97 -8.85 -34.88 30.11
C GLN A 97 -9.35 -33.46 30.35
N LEU A 98 -10.07 -32.92 29.39
CA LEU A 98 -10.65 -31.59 29.42
C LEU A 98 -12.13 -31.70 29.08
N ASN A 99 -12.99 -31.16 29.95
CA ASN A 99 -14.43 -31.21 29.73
C ASN A 99 -14.84 -30.40 28.49
N THR A 100 -14.18 -29.28 28.25
CA THR A 100 -14.43 -28.43 27.08
C THR A 100 -13.16 -27.75 26.65
N VAL A 101 -12.92 -27.70 25.34
CA VAL A 101 -11.88 -26.88 24.71
C VAL A 101 -12.57 -25.96 23.73
N GLN A 102 -12.49 -24.65 23.99
CA GLN A 102 -13.00 -23.62 23.11
C GLN A 102 -11.83 -22.95 22.40
N ALA A 103 -11.90 -22.84 21.07
CA ALA A 103 -10.95 -22.10 20.26
C ALA A 103 -11.68 -20.99 19.49
N GLN A 104 -11.09 -19.78 19.52
CA GLN A 104 -11.53 -18.63 18.75
C GLN A 104 -10.44 -18.27 17.74
N VAL A 105 -10.86 -18.04 16.50
CA VAL A 105 -9.99 -17.71 15.38
C VAL A 105 -10.14 -16.23 15.04
N SER A 106 -9.02 -15.54 14.91
CA SER A 106 -8.93 -14.16 14.43
C SER A 106 -7.94 -14.13 13.26
N LEU A 107 -8.33 -13.60 12.10
CA LEU A 107 -7.44 -13.37 10.97
C LEU A 107 -6.98 -11.92 10.95
N ASP A 108 -5.70 -11.69 10.72
CA ASP A 108 -5.17 -10.39 10.27
C ASP A 108 -4.76 -10.43 8.79
N LEU A 109 -4.65 -9.24 8.19
CA LEU A 109 -4.35 -9.05 6.76
C LEU A 109 -2.88 -9.31 6.40
N GLY A 110 -2.01 -9.52 7.39
CA GLY A 110 -0.66 -10.01 7.19
C GLY A 110 -0.59 -11.53 6.98
N GLY A 111 -1.75 -12.20 6.92
CA GLY A 111 -1.84 -13.64 6.94
C GLY A 111 -1.44 -14.21 8.30
N GLN A 112 -1.70 -13.52 9.41
CA GLN A 112 -1.58 -14.13 10.74
C GLN A 112 -2.92 -14.55 11.29
N VAL A 113 -3.01 -15.81 11.67
CA VAL A 113 -4.16 -16.35 12.40
C VAL A 113 -3.81 -16.36 13.88
N THR A 114 -4.47 -15.48 14.62
CA THR A 114 -4.36 -15.46 16.08
C THR A 114 -5.42 -16.37 16.69
N LEU A 115 -4.94 -17.34 17.48
CA LEU A 115 -5.78 -18.34 18.14
C LEU A 115 -5.88 -18.04 19.62
N LYS A 116 -7.10 -17.95 20.13
CA LYS A 116 -7.38 -17.83 21.57
C LYS A 116 -8.06 -19.09 22.07
N PHE A 117 -7.47 -19.72 23.10
CA PHE A 117 -7.98 -20.92 23.74
C PHE A 117 -8.50 -20.61 25.15
N GLY A 118 -9.74 -20.12 25.27
CA GLY A 118 -10.38 -19.79 26.56
C GLY A 118 -9.46 -19.08 27.57
N ASP A 119 -9.68 -19.31 28.87
CA ASP A 119 -8.79 -18.83 29.96
C ASP A 119 -7.44 -19.56 30.05
N LEU A 120 -7.14 -20.46 29.11
CA LEU A 120 -6.00 -21.38 29.19
C LEU A 120 -4.76 -20.93 28.41
N ALA A 121 -4.81 -19.86 27.61
CA ALA A 121 -3.64 -19.45 26.83
C ALA A 121 -3.58 -17.94 26.54
N GLN A 122 -2.36 -17.38 26.50
CA GLN A 122 -2.11 -16.17 25.72
C GLN A 122 -2.24 -16.49 24.22
N PRO A 123 -2.68 -15.53 23.39
CA PRO A 123 -2.76 -15.71 21.95
C PRO A 123 -1.43 -16.22 21.40
N THR A 124 -1.46 -17.39 20.77
CA THR A 124 -0.33 -17.85 19.95
C THR A 124 -0.46 -17.20 18.58
N ASN A 125 0.48 -16.30 18.26
CA ASN A 125 0.65 -15.76 16.91
C ASN A 125 1.23 -16.87 16.03
N THR A 126 0.36 -17.64 15.39
CA THR A 126 0.77 -18.57 14.34
C THR A 126 0.43 -17.90 13.01
N SER A 127 1.44 -17.46 12.25
CA SER A 127 1.15 -16.88 10.93
C SER A 127 0.65 -17.97 9.99
N LEU A 128 -0.54 -17.80 9.42
CA LEU A 128 -1.16 -18.69 8.45
C LEU A 128 -1.21 -17.95 7.12
N ASP A 129 -0.20 -18.22 6.30
CA ASP A 129 0.00 -17.62 4.99
C ASP A 129 -1.27 -17.74 4.12
N LEU A 130 -1.74 -16.62 3.54
CA LEU A 130 -2.86 -16.59 2.58
C LEU A 130 -2.60 -17.56 1.42
N TYR A 131 -1.33 -17.75 1.02
CA TYR A 131 -0.94 -18.73 0.01
C TYR A 131 -1.12 -20.17 0.49
N ALA A 132 -0.92 -20.44 1.79
CA ALA A 132 -1.21 -21.75 2.38
C ALA A 132 -2.72 -22.00 2.46
N VAL A 133 -3.53 -20.95 2.66
CA VAL A 133 -4.99 -21.02 2.59
C VAL A 133 -5.47 -21.37 1.18
N LEU A 134 -4.97 -20.69 0.15
CA LEU A 134 -5.31 -21.01 -1.25
C LEU A 134 -4.87 -22.42 -1.63
N ALA A 135 -3.64 -22.82 -1.27
CA ALA A 135 -3.15 -24.17 -1.50
C ALA A 135 -4.00 -25.24 -0.76
N ALA A 136 -4.56 -24.92 0.40
CA ALA A 136 -5.47 -25.81 1.13
C ALA A 136 -6.84 -25.94 0.42
N ILE A 137 -7.34 -24.86 -0.18
CA ILE A 137 -8.54 -24.90 -1.02
C ILE A 137 -8.30 -25.78 -2.25
N ASP A 138 -7.15 -25.66 -2.91
CA ASP A 138 -6.80 -26.51 -4.06
C ASP A 138 -6.64 -27.99 -3.67
N GLN A 139 -5.99 -28.27 -2.54
CA GLN A 139 -5.90 -29.64 -2.02
C GLN A 139 -7.27 -30.23 -1.68
N ALA A 140 -8.17 -29.42 -1.12
CA ALA A 140 -9.54 -29.84 -0.88
C ALA A 140 -10.28 -30.09 -2.20
N ALA A 141 -10.16 -29.19 -3.18
CA ALA A 141 -10.79 -29.34 -4.49
C ALA A 141 -10.27 -30.58 -5.25
N ALA A 142 -9.02 -30.99 -5.02
CA ALA A 142 -8.43 -32.20 -5.58
C ALA A 142 -8.88 -33.50 -4.88
N ASP A 143 -9.62 -33.42 -3.76
CA ASP A 143 -10.14 -34.58 -3.04
C ASP A 143 -11.20 -35.31 -3.89
N GLN A 144 -11.08 -36.64 -3.99
CA GLN A 144 -11.99 -37.47 -4.78
C GLN A 144 -13.45 -37.38 -4.31
N SER A 145 -13.69 -37.06 -3.04
CA SER A 145 -15.03 -36.83 -2.48
C SER A 145 -15.68 -35.52 -2.97
N LEU A 146 -14.89 -34.58 -3.47
CA LEU A 146 -15.33 -33.33 -4.09
C LEU A 146 -15.34 -33.39 -5.63
N SER A 147 -15.09 -34.56 -6.24
CA SER A 147 -15.13 -34.74 -7.70
C SER A 147 -16.48 -34.40 -8.37
N GLN A 148 -17.57 -34.40 -7.59
CA GLN A 148 -18.91 -33.98 -8.04
C GLN A 148 -19.18 -32.49 -7.83
N PHE A 149 -18.28 -31.76 -7.17
CA PHE A 149 -18.39 -30.31 -7.00
C PHE A 149 -18.39 -29.63 -8.38
N ARG A 150 -19.25 -28.64 -8.55
CA ARG A 150 -19.36 -27.87 -9.79
C ARG A 150 -19.39 -26.39 -9.50
N GLN A 151 -20.19 -25.99 -8.52
CA GLN A 151 -20.32 -24.60 -8.12
C GLN A 151 -20.78 -24.49 -6.67
N PHE A 152 -20.33 -23.42 -6.05
CA PHE A 152 -20.79 -22.88 -4.79
C PHE A 152 -20.97 -21.36 -4.93
N GLU A 153 -22.01 -20.83 -4.33
CA GLU A 153 -22.34 -19.41 -4.41
C GLU A 153 -22.87 -18.90 -3.08
N LEU A 154 -22.36 -17.74 -2.69
CA LEU A 154 -22.81 -16.94 -1.55
C LEU A 154 -23.22 -15.57 -2.05
N VAL A 155 -24.34 -15.06 -1.55
CA VAL A 155 -24.93 -13.79 -1.96
C VAL A 155 -25.46 -13.07 -0.73
N GLY A 156 -25.37 -11.74 -0.74
CA GLY A 156 -25.93 -10.91 0.33
C GLY A 156 -25.12 -11.01 1.63
N LEU A 157 -23.83 -11.28 1.52
CA LEU A 157 -22.94 -11.34 2.67
C LEU A 157 -22.69 -9.91 3.17
N THR A 158 -23.12 -9.63 4.40
CA THR A 158 -22.72 -8.43 5.11
C THR A 158 -21.66 -8.81 6.12
N VAL A 159 -20.46 -8.21 6.02
CA VAL A 159 -19.32 -8.49 6.89
C VAL A 159 -18.85 -7.18 7.49
N GLN A 160 -18.80 -7.09 8.81
CA GLN A 160 -18.11 -6.00 9.48
C GLN A 160 -16.69 -6.46 9.79
N TYR A 161 -15.71 -5.69 9.33
CA TYR A 161 -14.30 -5.92 9.54
C TYR A 161 -13.72 -4.75 10.34
N ASP A 162 -13.27 -5.03 11.56
CA ASP A 162 -12.59 -4.06 12.40
C ASP A 162 -11.07 -4.31 12.33
N ASP A 163 -10.34 -3.41 11.69
CA ASP A 163 -8.89 -3.43 11.64
C ASP A 163 -8.32 -2.84 12.93
N LEU A 164 -7.72 -3.70 13.76
CA LEU A 164 -7.15 -3.28 15.05
C LEU A 164 -5.81 -2.54 14.91
N ILE A 165 -5.16 -2.59 13.74
CA ILE A 165 -3.91 -1.88 13.45
C ILE A 165 -4.22 -0.45 13.02
N SER A 166 -5.07 -0.27 12.02
CA SER A 166 -5.50 1.05 11.54
C SER A 166 -6.61 1.68 12.40
N GLN A 167 -7.20 0.91 13.33
CA GLN A 167 -8.38 1.27 14.12
C GLN A 167 -9.60 1.66 13.28
N GLN A 168 -9.64 1.23 12.00
CA GLN A 168 -10.74 1.49 11.08
C GLN A 168 -11.74 0.34 11.10
N SER A 169 -13.02 0.67 10.89
CA SER A 169 -14.09 -0.31 10.72
C SER A 169 -14.65 -0.22 9.31
N TYR A 170 -14.72 -1.36 8.64
CA TYR A 170 -15.21 -1.48 7.27
C TYR A 170 -16.48 -2.34 7.30
N ILE A 171 -17.56 -1.84 6.72
CA ILE A 171 -18.76 -2.65 6.50
C ILE A 171 -18.76 -3.04 5.03
N VAL A 172 -18.55 -4.32 4.78
CA VAL A 172 -18.85 -4.94 3.50
C VAL A 172 -20.35 -5.21 3.47
N ASP A 173 -21.05 -4.68 2.49
CA ASP A 173 -22.48 -4.93 2.30
C ASP A 173 -22.76 -5.63 0.97
N GLY A 174 -23.70 -6.58 1.01
CA GLY A 174 -24.19 -7.27 -0.19
C GLY A 174 -23.15 -8.10 -0.94
N ALA A 175 -22.05 -8.52 -0.32
CA ALA A 175 -20.98 -9.22 -1.02
C ALA A 175 -21.44 -10.56 -1.60
N ARG A 176 -20.84 -10.90 -2.74
CA ARG A 176 -21.06 -12.15 -3.44
C ARG A 176 -19.73 -12.88 -3.59
N LEU A 177 -19.77 -14.19 -3.40
CA LEU A 177 -18.64 -15.09 -3.63
C LEU A 177 -19.13 -16.27 -4.46
N ARG A 178 -18.48 -16.53 -5.58
CA ARG A 178 -18.72 -17.70 -6.40
C ARG A 178 -17.43 -18.49 -6.55
N VAL A 179 -17.50 -19.76 -6.20
CA VAL A 179 -16.43 -20.73 -6.42
C VAL A 179 -16.98 -21.76 -7.41
N ALA A 180 -16.32 -21.95 -8.53
CA ALA A 180 -16.76 -22.89 -9.55
C ALA A 180 -15.58 -23.70 -10.07
N GLN A 181 -15.83 -24.98 -10.34
CA GLN A 181 -14.93 -25.80 -11.13
C GLN A 181 -15.37 -25.71 -12.59
N GLN A 182 -14.49 -25.22 -13.46
CA GLN A 182 -14.66 -25.19 -14.91
C GLN A 182 -13.59 -26.08 -15.52
N ASP A 183 -14.00 -27.25 -16.03
CA ASP A 183 -13.09 -28.31 -16.46
C ASP A 183 -12.11 -28.70 -15.34
N GLU A 184 -10.80 -28.52 -15.55
CA GLU A 184 -9.73 -28.77 -14.57
C GLU A 184 -9.24 -27.47 -13.88
N THR A 185 -10.02 -26.39 -13.95
CA THR A 185 -9.68 -25.08 -13.36
C THR A 185 -10.66 -24.70 -12.25
N LEU A 186 -10.12 -24.30 -11.10
CA LEU A 186 -10.86 -23.63 -10.04
C LEU A 186 -10.97 -22.14 -10.37
N VAL A 187 -12.19 -21.61 -10.38
CA VAL A 187 -12.48 -20.19 -10.61
C VAL A 187 -13.18 -19.62 -9.40
N ILE A 188 -12.58 -18.60 -8.79
CA ILE A 188 -13.16 -17.86 -7.68
C ILE A 188 -13.43 -16.43 -8.15
N ARG A 189 -14.64 -15.94 -7.88
CA ARG A 189 -15.03 -14.54 -8.10
C ARG A 189 -15.66 -14.01 -6.84
N ALA A 190 -15.23 -12.84 -6.41
CA ALA A 190 -15.86 -12.10 -5.33
C ALA A 190 -16.12 -10.66 -5.78
N ASP A 191 -17.26 -10.12 -5.37
CA ASP A 191 -17.56 -8.70 -5.52
C ASP A 191 -18.22 -8.18 -4.26
N MET A 192 -17.83 -6.97 -3.86
CA MET A 192 -18.26 -6.40 -2.59
C MET A 192 -18.31 -4.87 -2.65
N ALA A 193 -19.31 -4.31 -1.97
CA ALA A 193 -19.39 -2.89 -1.69
C ALA A 193 -18.83 -2.64 -0.28
N LEU A 194 -17.85 -1.74 -0.17
CA LEU A 194 -17.25 -1.32 1.09
C LEU A 194 -17.81 0.04 1.49
N LEU A 195 -18.40 0.08 2.67
CA LEU A 195 -18.84 1.29 3.35
C LEU A 195 -17.77 1.62 4.40
N ASN A 196 -17.04 2.70 4.16
CA ASN A 196 -15.89 3.17 4.93
C ASN A 196 -16.20 4.44 5.75
N GLY A 197 -17.49 4.72 6.00
CA GLY A 197 -17.95 5.90 6.73
C GLY A 197 -17.89 7.22 5.94
N GLY A 198 -17.35 7.22 4.72
CA GLY A 198 -17.40 8.35 3.79
C GLY A 198 -18.75 8.51 3.09
N ALA A 199 -18.89 9.56 2.26
CA ALA A 199 -20.12 9.84 1.52
C ALA A 199 -20.36 8.92 0.30
N GLY A 200 -19.35 8.14 -0.11
CA GLY A 200 -19.38 7.28 -1.29
C GLY A 200 -19.41 5.78 -0.95
N VAL A 201 -19.88 4.98 -1.90
CA VAL A 201 -19.76 3.51 -1.86
C VAL A 201 -18.58 3.12 -2.72
N SER A 202 -17.59 2.47 -2.12
CA SER A 202 -16.45 1.95 -2.86
C SER A 202 -16.69 0.48 -3.21
N THR A 203 -16.19 -0.01 -4.34
CA THR A 203 -16.36 -1.42 -4.72
C THR A 203 -15.02 -2.11 -4.97
N LEU A 204 -14.99 -3.40 -4.61
CA LEU A 204 -13.86 -4.29 -4.83
C LEU A 204 -14.37 -5.55 -5.54
N GLU A 205 -13.78 -5.86 -6.68
CA GLU A 205 -13.98 -7.14 -7.35
C GLU A 205 -12.66 -7.90 -7.40
N VAL A 206 -12.72 -9.19 -7.09
CA VAL A 206 -11.58 -10.10 -7.13
C VAL A 206 -11.93 -11.28 -8.02
N ASN A 207 -11.01 -11.62 -8.91
CA ASN A 207 -11.05 -12.84 -9.67
C ASN A 207 -9.77 -13.64 -9.42
N TYR A 208 -9.91 -14.95 -9.33
CA TYR A 208 -8.82 -15.88 -9.17
C TYR A 208 -9.10 -17.13 -10.00
N LYS A 209 -8.05 -17.66 -10.64
CA LYS A 209 -8.11 -18.87 -11.44
C LYS A 209 -6.87 -19.72 -11.17
N SER A 210 -7.05 -21.01 -10.95
CA SER A 210 -5.94 -21.95 -10.76
C SER A 210 -6.28 -23.33 -11.33
N PRO A 211 -5.35 -24.00 -12.05
CA PRO A 211 -5.51 -25.41 -12.40
C PRO A 211 -5.54 -26.27 -11.12
N ILE A 212 -6.55 -27.12 -10.98
CA ILE A 212 -6.74 -27.94 -9.78
C ILE A 212 -5.53 -28.85 -9.58
N GLY A 213 -4.99 -28.86 -8.36
CA GLY A 213 -3.80 -29.65 -8.00
C GLY A 213 -2.46 -29.00 -8.41
N ASN A 214 -2.48 -27.80 -8.98
CA ASN A 214 -1.29 -26.98 -9.22
C ASN A 214 -1.31 -25.76 -8.27
N ARG A 215 -0.15 -25.16 -7.99
CA ARG A 215 -0.06 -23.88 -7.24
C ARG A 215 -0.02 -22.65 -8.14
N ALA A 216 0.09 -22.86 -9.46
CA ALA A 216 0.00 -21.80 -10.44
C ALA A 216 -1.39 -21.15 -10.39
N ALA A 217 -1.42 -19.83 -10.45
CA ALA A 217 -2.67 -19.10 -10.42
C ALA A 217 -2.58 -17.76 -11.12
N GLU A 218 -3.72 -17.24 -11.54
CA GLU A 218 -3.87 -15.86 -12.00
C GLU A 218 -4.88 -15.17 -11.11
N PHE A 219 -4.62 -13.91 -10.76
CA PHE A 219 -5.59 -13.10 -10.03
C PHE A 219 -5.71 -11.71 -10.63
N GLY A 220 -6.90 -11.14 -10.49
CA GLY A 220 -7.17 -9.76 -10.84
C GLY A 220 -8.03 -9.10 -9.78
N ILE A 221 -7.76 -7.83 -9.54
CA ILE A 221 -8.45 -6.98 -8.58
C ILE A 221 -8.93 -5.75 -9.33
N LEU A 222 -10.21 -5.43 -9.24
CA LEU A 222 -10.79 -4.18 -9.72
C LEU A 222 -11.25 -3.38 -8.51
N LEU A 223 -10.87 -2.10 -8.50
CA LEU A 223 -11.08 -1.14 -7.43
C LEU A 223 -11.89 0.03 -8.00
N THR A 224 -12.91 0.47 -7.29
CA THR A 224 -13.65 1.68 -7.66
C THR A 224 -13.87 2.54 -6.44
N ASP A 225 -13.44 3.80 -6.55
CA ASP A 225 -13.58 4.85 -5.56
C ASP A 225 -13.08 4.46 -4.15
N MET A 226 -12.00 3.69 -4.09
CA MET A 226 -11.38 3.23 -2.84
C MET A 226 -10.54 4.35 -2.22
N PRO A 227 -10.67 4.69 -0.93
CA PRO A 227 -9.78 5.66 -0.31
C PRO A 227 -8.31 5.24 -0.43
N ALA A 228 -7.45 6.19 -0.79
CA ALA A 228 -6.01 5.93 -0.97
C ALA A 228 -5.36 5.34 0.29
N GLN A 229 -5.73 5.87 1.47
CA GLN A 229 -5.24 5.37 2.76
C GLN A 229 -5.62 3.90 3.01
N SER A 230 -6.85 3.49 2.69
CA SER A 230 -7.26 2.10 2.84
C SER A 230 -6.36 1.17 2.01
N LEU A 231 -6.02 1.53 0.76
CA LEU A 231 -5.11 0.73 -0.08
C LEU A 231 -3.68 0.70 0.47
N ALA A 232 -3.20 1.83 1.00
CA ALA A 232 -1.88 1.95 1.59
C ALA A 232 -1.71 1.04 2.82
N ASP A 233 -2.77 0.91 3.64
CA ASP A 233 -2.78 0.06 4.83
C ASP A 233 -2.80 -1.44 4.48
N GLN A 234 -3.37 -1.81 3.32
CA GLN A 234 -3.45 -3.22 2.89
C GLN A 234 -2.14 -3.77 2.32
N SER A 235 -1.29 -2.92 1.73
CA SER A 235 -0.11 -3.38 1.00
C SER A 235 1.06 -2.42 1.10
N LYS A 236 2.22 -2.97 1.49
CA LYS A 236 3.49 -2.23 1.51
C LYS A 236 3.87 -1.66 0.14
N ILE A 237 3.49 -2.35 -0.95
CA ILE A 237 3.76 -1.93 -2.34
C ILE A 237 2.98 -0.64 -2.67
N LEU A 238 1.81 -0.46 -2.05
CA LEU A 238 0.92 0.68 -2.25
C LEU A 238 1.02 1.71 -1.12
N ALA A 239 1.95 1.55 -0.18
CA ALA A 239 2.07 2.43 0.97
C ALA A 239 2.31 3.91 0.60
N TRP A 240 2.90 4.16 -0.58
CA TRP A 240 3.11 5.51 -1.12
C TRP A 240 1.81 6.26 -1.42
N LEU A 241 0.66 5.59 -1.46
CA LEU A 241 -0.68 6.20 -1.56
C LEU A 241 -1.15 6.82 -0.23
N GLY A 242 -0.60 6.40 0.91
CA GLY A 242 -1.10 6.77 2.24
C GLY A 242 -1.19 8.28 2.51
N PRO A 243 -0.22 9.10 2.07
CA PRO A 243 -0.27 10.55 2.21
C PRO A 243 -1.33 11.27 1.36
N LEU A 244 -2.06 10.56 0.50
CA LEU A 244 -3.07 11.12 -0.39
C LEU A 244 -4.45 11.05 0.28
N ASP A 245 -5.12 12.19 0.31
CA ASP A 245 -6.54 12.29 0.62
C ASP A 245 -7.31 12.41 -0.70
N ALA A 246 -7.59 11.25 -1.28
CA ALA A 246 -8.26 11.06 -2.58
C ALA A 246 -8.84 9.64 -2.68
N THR A 247 -9.74 9.42 -3.65
CA THR A 247 -10.19 8.07 -4.01
C THR A 247 -9.41 7.53 -5.20
N ILE A 248 -9.31 6.20 -5.25
CA ILE A 248 -8.53 5.45 -6.22
C ILE A 248 -9.46 4.46 -6.92
N SER A 249 -9.48 4.55 -8.24
CA SER A 249 -10.12 3.58 -9.12
C SER A 249 -9.06 2.95 -10.00
N GLY A 250 -9.10 1.63 -10.19
CA GLY A 250 -8.00 0.98 -10.87
C GLY A 250 -8.10 -0.53 -10.93
N ALA A 251 -7.10 -1.15 -11.52
CA ALA A 251 -7.00 -2.59 -11.61
C ALA A 251 -5.58 -3.06 -11.30
N LEU A 252 -5.49 -4.18 -10.59
CA LEU A 252 -4.25 -4.91 -10.35
C LEU A 252 -4.37 -6.30 -10.96
N ARG A 253 -3.31 -6.81 -11.56
CA ARG A 253 -3.24 -8.17 -12.10
C ARG A 253 -1.90 -8.80 -11.77
N GLY A 254 -1.94 -10.02 -11.27
CA GLY A 254 -0.74 -10.80 -11.02
C GLY A 254 -1.04 -12.29 -11.12
N GLY A 255 -0.12 -13.10 -10.62
CA GLY A 255 -0.32 -14.52 -10.52
C GLY A 255 0.74 -15.21 -9.70
N LEU A 256 0.65 -16.53 -9.62
CA LEU A 256 1.58 -17.41 -8.94
C LEU A 256 2.19 -18.39 -9.95
N THR A 257 3.46 -18.73 -9.77
CA THR A 257 4.10 -19.82 -10.50
C THR A 257 3.62 -21.19 -10.02
N GLU A 258 4.00 -22.27 -10.72
CA GLU A 258 3.72 -23.65 -10.29
C GLU A 258 4.32 -24.01 -8.91
N THR A 259 5.31 -23.24 -8.45
CA THR A 259 5.91 -23.39 -7.12
C THR A 259 5.23 -22.53 -6.05
N GLY A 260 4.23 -21.73 -6.42
CA GLY A 260 3.52 -20.81 -5.54
C GLY A 260 4.24 -19.48 -5.31
N VAL A 261 5.23 -19.13 -6.15
CA VAL A 261 5.96 -17.86 -6.04
C VAL A 261 5.17 -16.76 -6.75
N LEU A 262 5.07 -15.59 -6.13
CA LEU A 262 4.40 -14.42 -6.70
C LEU A 262 5.09 -13.96 -8.00
N MET A 263 4.33 -13.84 -9.07
CA MET A 263 4.73 -13.24 -10.34
C MET A 263 4.58 -11.72 -10.29
N PRO A 264 5.18 -10.97 -11.24
CA PRO A 264 5.04 -9.53 -11.29
C PRO A 264 3.57 -9.06 -11.28
N ILE A 265 3.31 -7.97 -10.55
CA ILE A 265 1.99 -7.37 -10.44
C ILE A 265 1.93 -6.13 -11.34
N ASN A 266 1.01 -6.13 -12.28
CA ASN A 266 0.72 -4.98 -13.14
C ASN A 266 -0.42 -4.18 -12.53
N GLY A 267 -0.25 -2.86 -12.43
CA GLY A 267 -1.22 -1.95 -11.83
C GLY A 267 -1.55 -0.78 -12.74
N THR A 268 -2.83 -0.41 -12.76
CA THR A 268 -3.33 0.86 -13.31
C THR A 268 -4.14 1.54 -12.23
N LEU A 269 -3.76 2.75 -11.84
CA LEU A 269 -4.47 3.53 -10.83
C LEU A 269 -4.83 4.90 -11.39
N GLN A 270 -6.08 5.29 -11.20
CA GLN A 270 -6.60 6.63 -11.39
C GLN A 270 -6.93 7.19 -10.02
N ILE A 271 -6.37 8.35 -9.74
CA ILE A 271 -6.51 9.07 -8.49
C ILE A 271 -7.43 10.25 -8.77
N SER A 272 -8.54 10.31 -8.05
CA SER A 272 -9.51 11.39 -8.19
C SER A 272 -8.89 12.74 -7.82
N GLN A 273 -9.65 13.81 -8.05
CA GLN A 273 -9.36 15.08 -7.39
C GLN A 273 -9.19 14.87 -5.88
N GLY A 274 -8.17 15.51 -5.31
CA GLY A 274 -7.81 15.33 -3.91
C GLY A 274 -6.66 16.22 -3.49
N GLN A 275 -5.96 15.79 -2.45
CA GLN A 275 -4.85 16.55 -1.89
C GLN A 275 -3.75 15.66 -1.30
N LEU A 276 -2.49 16.08 -1.46
CA LEU A 276 -1.38 15.52 -0.72
C LEU A 276 -1.38 16.12 0.69
N ARG A 277 -1.65 15.28 1.68
CA ARG A 277 -1.73 15.65 3.10
C ARG A 277 -1.15 14.53 3.96
N PRO A 278 0.18 14.51 4.15
CA PRO A 278 0.83 13.46 4.94
C PRO A 278 0.42 13.40 6.41
N ASN A 279 -0.01 14.53 6.99
CA ASN A 279 -0.54 14.60 8.35
C ASN A 279 -1.46 15.83 8.51
N ASP A 280 -2.12 15.97 9.66
CA ASP A 280 -3.06 17.06 9.93
C ASP A 280 -2.44 18.44 10.18
N ASN A 281 -1.13 18.49 10.43
CA ASN A 281 -0.43 19.73 10.78
C ASN A 281 0.11 20.46 9.54
N VAL A 282 0.14 19.81 8.37
CA VAL A 282 0.59 20.43 7.13
C VAL A 282 -0.53 21.07 6.34
N ARG A 283 -0.23 22.19 5.66
CA ARG A 283 -1.10 22.71 4.61
C ARG A 283 -1.16 21.70 3.46
N ALA A 284 -2.37 21.21 3.16
CA ALA A 284 -2.60 20.27 2.08
C ALA A 284 -2.28 20.89 0.70
N ILE A 285 -1.74 20.07 -0.20
CA ILE A 285 -1.40 20.46 -1.57
C ILE A 285 -2.42 19.83 -2.51
N PRO A 286 -3.36 20.61 -3.09
CA PRO A 286 -4.43 20.07 -3.91
C PRO A 286 -3.93 19.66 -5.30
N PHE A 287 -4.59 18.66 -5.88
CA PHE A 287 -4.43 18.25 -7.27
C PHE A 287 -5.79 17.88 -7.88
N ASP A 288 -5.90 18.00 -9.21
CA ASP A 288 -7.14 17.80 -9.94
C ASP A 288 -7.34 16.33 -10.32
N ASP A 289 -6.26 15.66 -10.72
CA ASP A 289 -6.23 14.21 -10.92
C ASP A 289 -4.78 13.71 -10.97
N ALA A 290 -4.60 12.42 -10.73
CA ALA A 290 -3.35 11.74 -11.01
C ALA A 290 -3.59 10.34 -11.58
N ARG A 291 -2.57 9.79 -12.25
CA ARG A 291 -2.62 8.46 -12.86
C ARG A 291 -1.28 7.79 -12.77
N THR A 292 -1.28 6.49 -12.56
CA THR A 292 -0.06 5.69 -12.70
C THR A 292 -0.30 4.35 -13.37
N TYR A 293 0.67 3.94 -14.18
CA TYR A 293 0.82 2.60 -14.70
C TYR A 293 2.14 2.04 -14.18
N PHE A 294 2.10 0.90 -13.49
CA PHE A 294 3.30 0.33 -12.89
C PHE A 294 3.33 -1.20 -12.97
N THR A 295 4.54 -1.73 -12.84
CA THR A 295 4.80 -3.16 -12.67
C THR A 295 5.64 -3.33 -11.41
N PHE A 296 5.19 -4.16 -10.48
CA PHE A 296 5.96 -4.54 -9.30
C PHE A 296 6.63 -5.91 -9.52
N ASP A 297 7.94 -5.96 -9.35
CA ASP A 297 8.75 -7.18 -9.32
C ASP A 297 9.01 -7.61 -7.86
N PRO A 298 8.38 -8.72 -7.39
CA PRO A 298 8.55 -9.21 -6.03
C PRO A 298 9.94 -9.79 -5.73
N VAL A 299 10.75 -10.12 -6.74
CA VAL A 299 12.10 -10.64 -6.54
C VAL A 299 13.06 -9.52 -6.15
N ASN A 300 12.96 -8.39 -6.85
CA ASN A 300 13.83 -7.24 -6.64
C ASN A 300 13.23 -6.18 -5.71
N ASN A 301 11.97 -6.34 -5.29
CA ASN A 301 11.18 -5.31 -4.60
C ASN A 301 11.17 -3.98 -5.36
N GLU A 302 11.12 -4.06 -6.69
CA GLU A 302 11.19 -2.92 -7.59
C GLU A 302 9.80 -2.63 -8.18
N ILE A 303 9.46 -1.35 -8.28
CA ILE A 303 8.30 -0.83 -8.97
C ILE A 303 8.81 -0.07 -10.19
N GLU A 304 8.55 -0.59 -11.39
CA GLU A 304 8.75 0.14 -12.63
C GLU A 304 7.49 0.97 -12.94
N PHE A 305 7.64 2.27 -13.14
CA PHE A 305 6.59 3.19 -13.54
C PHE A 305 6.70 3.48 -15.04
N SER A 306 5.77 2.94 -15.82
CA SER A 306 5.63 3.28 -17.24
C SER A 306 4.91 4.62 -17.45
N GLU A 307 4.15 5.07 -16.44
CA GLU A 307 3.62 6.42 -16.37
C GLU A 307 3.36 6.83 -14.92
N ILE A 308 3.68 8.08 -14.63
CA ILE A 308 3.13 8.86 -13.53
C ILE A 308 2.66 10.17 -14.17
N SER A 309 1.38 10.48 -14.06
CA SER A 309 0.80 11.73 -14.51
C SER A 309 0.13 12.42 -13.34
N VAL A 310 0.36 13.73 -13.18
CA VAL A 310 -0.27 14.57 -12.17
C VAL A 310 -0.72 15.86 -12.81
N ASN A 311 -2.00 16.19 -12.63
CA ASN A 311 -2.57 17.47 -13.03
C ASN A 311 -2.97 18.23 -11.77
N SER A 312 -2.55 19.49 -11.69
CA SER A 312 -2.93 20.41 -10.64
C SER A 312 -2.92 21.83 -11.20
N ARG A 313 -3.46 22.77 -10.41
CA ARG A 313 -3.39 24.19 -10.71
C ARG A 313 -1.96 24.72 -10.93
N ASP A 314 -1.01 24.22 -10.14
CA ASP A 314 0.35 24.77 -10.06
C ASP A 314 1.35 24.00 -10.93
N VAL A 315 1.09 22.70 -11.17
CA VAL A 315 1.97 21.77 -11.86
C VAL A 315 1.18 20.77 -12.70
N THR A 316 1.59 20.59 -13.96
CA THR A 316 1.25 19.45 -14.81
C THR A 316 2.51 18.66 -15.07
N LEU A 317 2.52 17.37 -14.71
CA LEU A 317 3.69 16.49 -14.78
C LEU A 317 3.33 15.18 -15.47
N SER A 318 4.22 14.69 -16.33
CA SER A 318 4.26 13.31 -16.79
C SER A 318 5.68 12.78 -16.71
N SER A 319 5.86 11.59 -16.17
CA SER A 319 7.16 10.94 -16.00
C SER A 319 7.10 9.42 -16.10
N THR A 320 8.24 8.81 -16.36
CA THR A 320 8.49 7.38 -16.21
C THR A 320 9.62 7.17 -15.20
N GLY A 321 9.86 5.96 -14.73
CA GLY A 321 10.98 5.70 -13.83
C GLY A 321 10.86 4.39 -13.10
N TYR A 322 11.61 4.25 -12.02
CA TYR A 322 11.55 3.09 -11.15
C TYR A 322 11.74 3.51 -9.68
N SER A 323 11.32 2.63 -8.78
CA SER A 323 11.54 2.76 -7.35
C SER A 323 11.82 1.39 -6.74
N VAL A 324 12.73 1.32 -5.78
CA VAL A 324 12.95 0.15 -4.95
C VAL A 324 12.30 0.38 -3.60
N LEU A 325 11.58 -0.64 -3.12
CA LEU A 325 10.99 -0.70 -1.79
C LEU A 325 12.00 -1.28 -0.82
N GLU A 326 12.38 -0.50 0.19
CA GLU A 326 13.39 -0.87 1.18
C GLU A 326 12.84 -0.64 2.60
N ASN A 327 13.42 -1.36 3.58
CA ASN A 327 13.26 -0.97 4.97
C ASN A 327 14.38 0.02 5.32
N GLY A 328 14.00 1.24 5.70
CA GLY A 328 14.90 2.24 6.24
C GLY A 328 15.61 1.76 7.52
N ALA A 329 16.58 2.56 7.98
CA ALA A 329 17.40 2.22 9.14
C ALA A 329 16.60 2.05 10.45
N ASP A 330 15.42 2.65 10.52
CA ASP A 330 14.45 2.55 11.62
C ASP A 330 13.43 1.41 11.43
N GLY A 331 13.57 0.60 10.38
CA GLY A 331 12.69 -0.50 10.03
C GLY A 331 11.42 -0.07 9.30
N LYS A 332 11.27 1.22 8.97
CA LYS A 332 10.08 1.75 8.28
C LYS A 332 10.25 1.69 6.77
N ILE A 333 9.12 1.70 6.07
CA ILE A 333 9.10 1.60 4.60
C ILE A 333 9.66 2.88 3.98
N GLN A 334 10.56 2.70 3.02
CA GLN A 334 11.13 3.77 2.22
C GLN A 334 11.16 3.37 0.74
N PHE A 335 11.01 4.36 -0.13
CA PHE A 335 11.07 4.22 -1.58
C PHE A 335 12.26 5.03 -2.10
N THR A 336 13.18 4.40 -2.81
CA THR A 336 14.32 5.09 -3.43
C THR A 336 14.31 4.82 -4.92
N GLY A 337 14.50 5.84 -5.76
CA GLY A 337 14.36 5.65 -7.19
C GLY A 337 14.79 6.84 -8.03
N GLN A 338 14.53 6.72 -9.32
CA GLN A 338 14.79 7.76 -10.30
C GLN A 338 13.58 7.92 -11.22
N LEU A 339 13.25 9.17 -11.52
CA LEU A 339 12.21 9.56 -12.46
C LEU A 339 12.81 10.31 -13.65
N GLN A 340 12.37 9.96 -14.85
CA GLN A 340 12.58 10.69 -16.08
C GLN A 340 11.28 11.44 -16.42
N VAL A 341 11.33 12.76 -16.34
CA VAL A 341 10.20 13.63 -16.66
C VAL A 341 10.16 13.83 -18.17
N THR A 342 9.00 13.52 -18.76
CA THR A 342 8.74 13.63 -20.20
C THR A 342 7.89 14.85 -20.52
N LYS A 343 7.15 15.37 -19.54
CA LYS A 343 6.42 16.64 -19.61
C LYS A 343 6.39 17.28 -18.23
N LEU A 344 6.77 18.54 -18.14
CA LEU A 344 6.56 19.38 -16.97
C LEU A 344 6.13 20.76 -17.45
N GLU A 345 5.04 21.23 -16.88
CA GLU A 345 4.60 22.61 -16.92
C GLU A 345 4.35 23.05 -15.48
N ALA A 346 5.06 24.09 -15.00
CA ALA A 346 4.95 24.54 -13.63
C ALA A 346 4.91 26.07 -13.54
N ASN A 347 3.88 26.59 -12.88
CA ASN A 347 3.78 28.00 -12.49
C ASN A 347 3.14 28.11 -11.09
N PRO A 348 3.89 27.73 -10.04
CA PRO A 348 3.34 27.65 -8.70
C PRO A 348 2.83 29.01 -8.22
N PHE A 349 1.58 29.02 -7.76
CA PHE A 349 0.84 30.21 -7.31
C PHE A 349 0.72 31.31 -8.37
N ALA A 350 0.91 30.98 -9.66
CA ALA A 350 0.96 31.91 -10.77
C ALA A 350 1.97 33.08 -10.55
N LEU A 351 3.10 32.79 -9.91
CA LEU A 351 4.12 33.80 -9.57
C LEU A 351 5.01 34.17 -10.75
N LEU A 352 5.21 33.26 -11.69
CA LEU A 352 6.14 33.46 -12.80
C LEU A 352 5.44 34.17 -13.97
N PRO A 353 6.10 35.15 -14.63
CA PRO A 353 5.61 35.74 -15.87
C PRO A 353 5.32 34.68 -16.95
N SER A 354 6.17 33.66 -17.05
CA SER A 354 6.00 32.51 -17.94
C SER A 354 6.18 31.21 -17.16
N PRO A 355 5.39 30.16 -17.44
CA PRO A 355 5.56 28.86 -16.81
C PRO A 355 6.92 28.25 -17.18
N ILE A 356 7.46 27.45 -16.27
CA ILE A 356 8.57 26.55 -16.57
C ILE A 356 8.01 25.42 -17.43
N VAL A 357 8.57 25.21 -18.62
CA VAL A 357 8.15 24.14 -19.53
C VAL A 357 9.37 23.31 -19.93
N THR A 358 9.32 22.01 -19.64
CA THR A 358 10.39 21.08 -20.02
C THR A 358 9.87 19.69 -20.37
N ASN A 359 10.62 18.98 -21.20
CA ASN A 359 10.47 17.56 -21.49
C ASN A 359 11.77 16.77 -21.21
N GLN A 360 12.72 17.42 -20.55
CA GLN A 360 14.03 16.89 -20.22
C GLN A 360 14.35 17.25 -18.78
N ALA A 361 13.79 16.47 -17.85
CA ALA A 361 14.21 16.51 -16.46
C ALA A 361 14.42 15.12 -15.89
N ARG A 362 15.34 15.01 -14.94
CA ARG A 362 15.62 13.79 -14.19
C ARG A 362 15.64 14.11 -12.71
N VAL A 363 15.05 13.22 -11.92
CA VAL A 363 14.95 13.37 -10.48
C VAL A 363 15.35 12.07 -9.81
N ASP A 364 16.38 12.12 -8.99
CA ASP A 364 16.69 11.07 -8.03
C ASP A 364 15.97 11.38 -6.72
N PHE A 365 15.20 10.41 -6.20
CA PHE A 365 14.36 10.64 -5.05
C PHE A 365 14.51 9.56 -3.98
N ARG A 366 14.18 9.96 -2.75
CA ARG A 366 13.96 9.09 -1.61
C ARG A 366 12.72 9.57 -0.84
N LEU A 367 11.72 8.71 -0.77
CA LEU A 367 10.45 8.94 -0.09
C LEU A 367 10.37 8.07 1.17
N GLY A 368 10.19 8.72 2.32
CA GLY A 368 9.82 8.11 3.60
C GLY A 368 8.38 8.48 3.95
N LEU A 369 7.65 7.57 4.60
CA LEU A 369 6.21 7.75 4.85
C LEU A 369 5.87 8.11 6.29
N ASP A 370 6.66 7.69 7.27
CA ASP A 370 6.45 7.99 8.67
C ASP A 370 7.82 8.16 9.38
N PRO A 371 8.37 9.36 9.59
CA PRO A 371 7.81 10.64 9.17
C PRO A 371 7.79 10.75 7.64
N PHE A 372 6.86 11.56 7.12
CA PHE A 372 6.81 11.83 5.69
C PHE A 372 7.94 12.75 5.27
N THR A 373 8.83 12.23 4.43
CA THR A 373 10.01 12.94 3.91
C THR A 373 10.19 12.67 2.42
N VAL A 374 10.49 13.69 1.65
CA VAL A 374 10.87 13.58 0.24
C VAL A 374 12.23 14.26 0.09
N ASP A 375 13.27 13.46 -0.12
CA ASP A 375 14.61 13.93 -0.45
C ASP A 375 14.80 13.77 -1.96
N LEU A 376 15.02 14.89 -2.64
CA LEU A 376 15.34 14.97 -4.06
C LEU A 376 16.82 15.28 -4.17
N SER A 377 17.65 14.23 -4.13
CA SER A 377 19.11 14.36 -4.02
C SER A 377 19.72 15.03 -5.25
N GLN A 378 19.15 14.79 -6.42
CA GLN A 378 19.56 15.41 -7.67
C GLN A 378 18.36 15.65 -8.58
N ILE A 379 18.18 16.90 -8.96
CA ILE A 379 17.19 17.37 -9.93
C ILE A 379 17.99 18.00 -11.07
N TYR A 380 17.83 17.47 -12.27
CA TYR A 380 18.36 18.08 -13.48
C TYR A 380 17.18 18.54 -14.34
N ILE A 381 17.17 19.80 -14.75
CA ILE A 381 16.14 20.37 -15.63
C ILE A 381 16.83 21.12 -16.76
N GLU A 382 16.43 20.85 -18.00
CA GLU A 382 16.75 21.71 -19.15
C GLU A 382 15.51 22.50 -19.55
N ASP A 383 15.61 23.82 -19.55
CA ASP A 383 14.53 24.67 -20.06
C ASP A 383 14.42 24.57 -21.58
N GLN A 384 13.19 24.43 -22.10
CA GLN A 384 12.99 24.25 -23.54
C GLN A 384 13.33 25.48 -24.37
N ILE A 385 13.13 26.69 -23.82
CA ILE A 385 13.22 27.95 -24.55
C ILE A 385 14.66 28.46 -24.52
N SER A 386 15.25 28.64 -23.34
CA SER A 386 16.60 29.19 -23.15
C SER A 386 17.69 28.14 -23.29
N LYS A 387 17.36 26.84 -23.24
CA LYS A 387 18.32 25.72 -23.15
C LYS A 387 19.22 25.79 -21.91
N SER A 388 18.88 26.62 -20.92
CA SER A 388 19.60 26.68 -19.66
C SER A 388 19.36 25.40 -18.86
N HIS A 389 20.43 24.89 -18.25
CA HIS A 389 20.37 23.71 -17.41
C HIS A 389 20.43 24.11 -15.94
N VAL A 390 19.56 23.52 -15.13
CA VAL A 390 19.49 23.72 -13.68
C VAL A 390 19.83 22.39 -13.01
N ILE A 391 20.78 22.44 -12.07
CA ILE A 391 21.07 21.34 -11.17
C ILE A 391 20.59 21.76 -9.79
N ALA A 392 19.68 20.99 -9.20
CA ALA A 392 19.09 21.32 -7.92
C ALA A 392 19.02 20.10 -7.00
N SER A 393 18.79 20.37 -5.72
CA SER A 393 18.41 19.40 -4.72
C SER A 393 17.34 20.00 -3.82
N ALA A 394 16.46 19.16 -3.30
CA ALA A 394 15.42 19.61 -2.38
C ALA A 394 15.16 18.59 -1.28
N ASP A 395 14.85 19.08 -0.09
CA ASP A 395 14.37 18.28 1.03
C ASP A 395 13.00 18.80 1.46
N LEU A 396 12.02 17.92 1.54
CA LEU A 396 10.68 18.23 2.02
C LEU A 396 10.37 17.31 3.19
N ARG A 397 9.92 17.88 4.30
CA ARG A 397 9.53 17.12 5.49
C ARG A 397 8.21 17.66 6.03
N ALA A 398 7.26 16.76 6.24
CA ALA A 398 6.05 17.04 6.98
C ALA A 398 6.27 16.63 8.44
N ASP A 399 6.37 17.60 9.33
CA ASP A 399 6.49 17.37 10.77
C ASP A 399 5.20 17.78 11.51
N THR A 400 5.29 17.92 12.84
CA THR A 400 4.15 18.33 13.68
C THR A 400 3.86 19.82 13.66
N THR A 401 4.74 20.65 13.06
CA THR A 401 4.60 22.10 12.94
C THR A 401 4.31 22.55 11.50
N GLY A 402 4.50 21.66 10.53
CA GLY A 402 4.08 21.82 9.15
C GLY A 402 5.10 21.34 8.13
N TRP A 403 5.12 22.03 6.98
CA TRP A 403 6.14 21.80 5.96
C TRP A 403 7.45 22.47 6.35
N ASN A 404 8.53 21.69 6.31
CA ASN A 404 9.88 22.20 6.18
C ASN A 404 10.39 21.87 4.78
N ILE A 405 10.92 22.87 4.11
CA ILE A 405 11.38 22.77 2.73
C ILE A 405 12.77 23.39 2.65
N GLY A 406 13.74 22.63 2.18
CA GLY A 406 15.01 23.14 1.68
C GLY A 406 15.09 22.94 0.18
N LEU A 407 15.62 23.94 -0.52
CA LEU A 407 15.87 23.89 -1.95
C LEU A 407 17.21 24.57 -2.21
N SER A 408 18.07 23.91 -2.98
CA SER A 408 19.31 24.48 -3.50
C SER A 408 19.34 24.27 -5.00
N ALA A 409 19.73 25.28 -5.76
CA ALA A 409 19.86 25.19 -7.20
C ALA A 409 21.12 25.90 -7.67
N ASN A 410 21.76 25.35 -8.69
CA ASN A 410 22.88 25.92 -9.40
C ASN A 410 22.55 25.95 -10.90
N ILE A 411 22.84 27.09 -11.51
CA ILE A 411 22.70 27.32 -12.94
C ILE A 411 24.08 27.78 -13.43
N PRO A 412 24.82 26.96 -14.19
CA PRO A 412 26.18 27.28 -14.59
C PRO A 412 26.27 28.57 -15.41
N SER A 413 25.29 28.81 -16.28
CA SER A 413 25.21 30.01 -17.11
C SER A 413 23.78 30.30 -17.51
N VAL A 414 23.41 31.58 -17.49
CA VAL A 414 22.08 32.02 -17.92
C VAL A 414 22.09 33.49 -18.32
N ASP A 415 21.41 33.82 -19.42
CA ASP A 415 21.28 35.19 -19.89
C ASP A 415 20.25 35.98 -19.06
N LEU A 416 20.37 37.31 -19.14
CA LEU A 416 19.50 38.23 -18.43
C LEU A 416 18.01 38.07 -18.78
N GLU A 417 17.68 37.81 -20.05
CA GLU A 417 16.30 37.65 -20.51
C GLU A 417 15.64 36.44 -19.82
N THR A 418 16.36 35.33 -19.74
CA THR A 418 15.94 34.10 -19.08
C THR A 418 15.76 34.30 -17.58
N ILE A 419 16.66 35.04 -16.91
CA ILE A 419 16.48 35.41 -15.49
C ILE A 419 15.21 36.24 -15.30
N LEU A 420 14.99 37.26 -16.13
CA LEU A 420 13.82 38.12 -16.03
C LEU A 420 12.51 37.35 -16.30
N ARG A 421 12.55 36.32 -17.15
CA ARG A 421 11.42 35.42 -17.40
C ARG A 421 11.01 34.61 -16.17
N PHE A 422 11.96 34.22 -15.33
CA PHE A 422 11.74 33.40 -14.13
C PHE A 422 11.75 34.17 -12.82
N TRP A 423 11.98 35.47 -12.84
CA TRP A 423 11.89 36.32 -11.66
C TRP A 423 10.45 36.84 -11.52
N PRO A 424 9.71 36.48 -10.45
CA PRO A 424 8.34 36.94 -10.22
C PRO A 424 8.22 38.47 -10.21
N GLU A 425 7.17 39.00 -10.82
CA GLU A 425 6.97 40.46 -10.89
C GLU A 425 6.78 41.08 -9.51
N THR A 426 6.14 40.37 -8.59
CA THR A 426 5.84 40.81 -7.22
C THR A 426 6.98 40.55 -6.23
N PHE A 427 8.03 39.81 -6.64
CA PHE A 427 9.15 39.51 -5.77
C PHE A 427 10.24 40.55 -5.98
N LYS A 428 10.52 41.38 -4.97
CA LYS A 428 11.57 42.41 -5.03
C LYS A 428 11.39 43.32 -6.27
N GLU A 429 10.21 43.92 -6.39
CA GLU A 429 9.77 44.71 -7.55
C GLU A 429 10.75 45.82 -7.94
N ALA A 430 11.24 46.59 -6.95
CA ALA A 430 12.16 47.70 -7.20
C ALA A 430 13.52 47.22 -7.78
N PRO A 431 14.21 46.22 -7.19
CA PRO A 431 15.37 45.59 -7.83
C PRO A 431 15.09 45.05 -9.23
N ARG A 432 13.96 44.35 -9.43
CA ARG A 432 13.58 43.81 -10.76
C ARG A 432 13.42 44.93 -11.80
N THR A 433 12.72 45.99 -11.43
CA THR A 433 12.48 47.16 -12.30
C THR A 433 13.79 47.83 -12.67
N TRP A 434 14.69 48.01 -11.68
CA TRP A 434 16.01 48.56 -11.94
C TRP A 434 16.79 47.68 -12.91
N VAL A 435 16.84 46.36 -12.69
CA VAL A 435 17.57 45.41 -13.56
C VAL A 435 17.02 45.43 -14.99
N SER A 436 15.71 45.26 -15.15
CA SER A 436 15.06 45.22 -16.47
C SER A 436 15.14 46.53 -17.26
N THR A 437 15.30 47.67 -16.59
CA THR A 437 15.40 48.98 -17.25
C THR A 437 16.86 49.33 -17.59
N ASN A 438 17.80 48.96 -16.71
CA ASN A 438 19.17 49.48 -16.77
C ASN A 438 20.17 48.50 -17.36
N LEU A 439 19.92 47.18 -17.30
CA LEU A 439 20.78 46.17 -17.91
C LEU A 439 20.20 45.76 -19.27
N HIS A 440 20.99 45.91 -20.33
CA HIS A 440 20.60 45.65 -21.71
C HIS A 440 21.15 44.32 -22.23
N LYS A 441 22.32 43.94 -21.74
CA LYS A 441 23.00 42.68 -22.05
C LYS A 441 23.72 42.21 -20.79
N GLY A 442 23.84 40.90 -20.60
CA GLY A 442 24.65 40.31 -19.54
C GLY A 442 24.48 38.81 -19.48
N GLN A 443 25.57 38.12 -19.14
CA GLN A 443 25.58 36.71 -18.82
C GLN A 443 25.83 36.54 -17.32
N LEU A 444 24.99 35.76 -16.64
CA LEU A 444 25.24 35.35 -15.28
C LEU A 444 25.93 33.98 -15.27
N ARG A 445 26.95 33.83 -14.43
CA ARG A 445 27.72 32.59 -14.23
C ARG A 445 27.60 32.12 -12.79
N ASP A 446 27.60 30.80 -12.61
CA ASP A 446 27.47 30.13 -11.30
C ASP A 446 26.34 30.72 -10.44
N VAL A 447 25.15 30.88 -11.04
CA VAL A 447 23.99 31.35 -10.30
C VAL A 447 23.60 30.28 -9.30
N THR A 448 23.82 30.58 -8.02
CA THR A 448 23.48 29.69 -6.92
C THR A 448 22.29 30.30 -6.18
N PHE A 449 21.21 29.52 -6.09
CA PHE A 449 20.00 29.86 -5.37
C PHE A 449 19.82 28.91 -4.20
N SER A 450 19.41 29.43 -3.05
CA SER A 450 18.95 28.59 -1.95
C SER A 450 17.70 29.17 -1.32
N MET A 451 16.79 28.31 -0.90
CA MET A 451 15.56 28.66 -0.22
C MET A 451 15.33 27.71 0.95
N ARG A 452 14.87 28.26 2.06
CA ARG A 452 14.39 27.49 3.21
C ARG A 452 13.05 28.03 3.69
N ALA A 453 12.10 27.14 3.91
CA ALA A 453 10.86 27.41 4.60
C ALA A 453 10.76 26.47 5.80
N GLN A 454 10.39 26.98 6.98
CA GLN A 454 10.19 26.17 8.17
C GLN A 454 8.84 26.49 8.80
N ASN A 455 8.17 25.46 9.32
CA ASN A 455 6.92 25.61 10.07
C ASN A 455 5.86 26.45 9.32
N GLN A 456 5.81 26.32 7.99
CA GLN A 456 4.91 27.09 7.11
C GLN A 456 5.06 28.63 7.20
N GLN A 457 6.19 29.12 7.69
CA GLN A 457 6.51 30.54 7.69
C GLN A 457 6.99 31.00 6.31
N LYS A 458 7.09 32.33 6.13
CA LYS A 458 7.59 32.92 4.90
C LYS A 458 9.01 32.39 4.60
N PRO A 459 9.29 31.93 3.37
CA PRO A 459 10.61 31.39 3.04
C PRO A 459 11.70 32.47 3.09
N GLU A 460 12.87 32.07 3.56
CA GLU A 460 14.12 32.80 3.40
C GLU A 460 14.81 32.30 2.14
N ALA A 461 15.24 33.22 1.27
CA ALA A 461 15.90 32.89 0.02
C ALA A 461 17.13 33.76 -0.20
N SER A 462 18.16 33.19 -0.80
CA SER A 462 19.39 33.87 -1.20
C SER A 462 19.78 33.48 -2.62
N VAL A 463 20.47 34.41 -3.28
CA VAL A 463 21.04 34.19 -4.60
C VAL A 463 22.45 34.80 -4.66
N SER A 464 23.38 34.10 -5.28
CA SER A 464 24.73 34.59 -5.59
C SER A 464 25.08 34.24 -7.03
N TYR A 465 25.83 35.12 -7.69
CA TYR A 465 26.21 34.96 -9.09
C TYR A 465 27.42 35.83 -9.42
N TRP A 466 28.13 35.47 -10.48
CA TRP A 466 29.04 36.35 -11.20
C TRP A 466 28.33 36.86 -12.45
N PHE A 467 28.72 38.03 -12.95
CA PHE A 467 28.24 38.53 -14.23
C PHE A 467 29.44 38.86 -15.13
N GLU A 468 29.24 38.71 -16.42
CA GLU A 468 30.20 39.08 -17.46
C GLU A 468 29.45 39.58 -18.71
N GLU A 469 30.17 40.23 -19.62
CA GLU A 469 29.65 40.78 -20.86
C GLU A 469 28.42 41.68 -20.64
N THR A 470 28.45 42.47 -19.56
CA THR A 470 27.28 43.25 -19.13
C THR A 470 27.31 44.66 -19.71
N ASP A 471 26.21 45.05 -20.35
CA ASP A 471 25.97 46.40 -20.85
C ASP A 471 24.91 47.07 -19.97
N PHE A 472 25.25 48.14 -19.26
CA PHE A 472 24.34 48.77 -18.30
C PHE A 472 24.45 50.29 -18.20
N HIS A 473 23.34 50.92 -17.80
CA HIS A 473 23.32 52.30 -17.31
C HIS A 473 23.41 52.29 -15.78
N PHE A 474 24.43 52.91 -15.21
CA PHE A 474 24.49 53.04 -13.75
C PHE A 474 23.40 54.00 -13.23
N MET A 475 23.09 55.05 -14.01
CA MET A 475 22.00 56.01 -13.78
C MET A 475 21.41 56.44 -15.13
N PRO A 476 20.14 56.91 -15.18
CA PRO A 476 19.45 57.23 -16.44
C PRO A 476 20.18 58.18 -17.39
N ASP A 477 20.94 59.13 -16.86
CA ASP A 477 21.64 60.17 -17.63
C ASP A 477 23.12 59.88 -17.89
N MET A 478 23.62 58.69 -17.50
CA MET A 478 25.01 58.29 -17.69
C MET A 478 25.18 57.52 -19.03
N PRO A 479 26.35 57.60 -19.68
CA PRO A 479 26.64 56.77 -20.84
C PRO A 479 26.64 55.28 -20.46
N VAL A 480 26.29 54.42 -21.42
CA VAL A 480 26.33 52.96 -21.27
C VAL A 480 27.75 52.52 -20.93
N VAL A 481 27.88 51.73 -19.86
CA VAL A 481 29.08 50.92 -19.61
C VAL A 481 28.91 49.64 -20.43
N SER A 482 29.87 49.33 -21.30
CA SER A 482 29.80 48.16 -22.19
C SER A 482 30.90 47.14 -21.90
N GLY A 483 30.54 45.85 -21.96
CA GLY A 483 31.48 44.72 -21.83
C GLY A 483 32.09 44.54 -20.44
N ALA A 484 31.39 44.94 -19.38
CA ALA A 484 31.83 44.83 -17.99
C ALA A 484 31.77 43.40 -17.45
#